data_AF-A0A1G2YXW8-F1
#
_entry.id   AF-A0A1G2YXW8-F1
#
_cell.length_a   1.000
_cell.length_b   1.000
_cell.length_c   1.000
_cell.angle_alpha   90.00
_cell.angle_beta   90.00
_cell.angle_gamma   90.00
#
_symmetry.space_group_name_H-M   'P 1'
#
loop_
_entity.id
_entity.type
_entity.pdbx_description
1 polymer ?
#
loop_
_entity_poly.entity_id
_entity_poly.type
_entity_poly.pdbx_seq_one_letter_code
_entity_poly.pdbx_strand_id
1 'polypeptide(L)'
;MLLMGNHEGTRNIYLAWSNDGRRWQPRRTPLVTPPPGTSQVAQAWYFPWQGKHYLIYHAHEAANETYASLHVSEVDAAFERSEHLGVFYDHTSVSPDNVAQMSPCLVTKGSQPYIFTNIGPRLNQKIALAVADIPPK
;
A
#
# COMPACT_ATOMS: atom_id res chain seq x y z
N MET A 1 2.81 13.92 1.64
CA MET A 1 3.61 12.73 2.00
C MET A 1 2.72 11.76 2.73
N LEU A 2 2.77 10.48 2.34
CA LEU A 2 2.18 9.38 3.10
C LEU A 2 3.19 8.92 4.15
N LEU A 3 2.70 8.58 5.34
CA LEU A 3 3.53 8.08 6.44
C LEU A 3 2.80 6.98 7.18
N MET A 4 3.55 6.00 7.68
CA MET A 4 3.02 5.06 8.65
C MET A 4 3.17 5.68 10.05
N GLY A 5 2.10 5.63 10.84
CA GLY A 5 2.10 6.06 12.24
C GLY A 5 1.52 4.98 13.13
N ASN A 6 2.02 4.89 14.37
CA ASN A 6 1.44 4.03 15.39
C ASN A 6 0.44 4.82 16.24
N HIS A 7 -0.75 4.27 16.43
CA HIS A 7 -1.76 4.78 17.33
C HIS A 7 -2.24 3.63 18.22
N GLU A 8 -1.85 3.67 19.50
CA GLU A 8 -2.23 2.68 20.52
C GLU A 8 -1.88 1.24 20.13
N GLY A 9 -0.74 1.03 19.45
CA GLY A 9 -0.27 -0.28 19.01
C GLY A 9 -0.71 -0.67 17.59
N THR A 10 -1.62 0.09 16.96
CA THR A 10 -2.04 -0.15 15.58
C THR A 10 -1.31 0.77 14.61
N ARG A 11 -0.67 0.19 13.59
CA ARG A 11 -0.06 0.93 12.48
C ARG A 11 -1.14 1.34 11.48
N ASN A 12 -1.26 2.64 11.23
CA ASN A 12 -2.15 3.26 10.26
C ASN A 12 -1.34 4.08 9.23
N ILE A 13 -1.98 4.45 8.13
CA ILE A 13 -1.40 5.39 7.16
C ILE A 13 -1.95 6.79 7.42
N TYR A 14 -1.05 7.76 7.49
CA TYR A 14 -1.31 9.17 7.72
C TYR A 14 -0.78 10.03 6.56
N LEU A 15 -1.11 11.31 6.62
CA LEU A 15 -0.64 12.32 5.68
C LEU A 15 0.15 13.41 6.39
N ALA A 16 1.09 13.99 5.69
CA ALA A 16 1.68 15.28 6.02
C ALA A 16 1.83 16.12 4.76
N TRP A 17 1.74 17.43 4.92
CA TRP A 17 1.81 18.41 3.83
C TRP A 17 3.01 19.31 4.02
N SER A 18 3.61 19.76 2.92
CA SER A 18 4.72 20.70 2.97
C SER A 18 4.70 21.56 1.70
N ASN A 19 4.95 22.85 1.87
CA ASN A 19 5.09 23.79 0.76
C ASN A 19 6.53 23.84 0.24
N ASP A 20 7.51 23.36 1.01
CA ASP A 20 8.95 23.46 0.71
C ASP A 20 9.70 22.12 0.74
N GLY A 21 9.00 21.03 1.03
CA GLY A 21 9.57 19.68 1.20
C GLY A 21 10.41 19.49 2.46
N ARG A 22 10.56 20.52 3.31
CA ARG A 22 11.43 20.50 4.51
C ARG A 22 10.63 20.62 5.80
N ARG A 23 9.64 21.53 5.84
CA ARG A 23 8.75 21.72 6.97
C ARG A 23 7.43 21.03 6.67
N TRP A 24 7.08 20.05 7.50
CA TRP A 24 5.91 19.21 7.28
C TRP A 24 4.87 19.44 8.37
N GLN A 25 3.61 19.59 7.96
CA GLN A 25 2.46 19.63 8.85
C GLN A 25 1.74 18.27 8.80
N PRO A 26 1.85 17.45 9.85
CA PRO A 26 1.18 16.15 9.88
C PRO A 26 -0.31 16.30 10.17
N ARG A 27 -1.13 15.48 9.52
CA ARG A 27 -2.53 15.26 9.88
C ARG A 27 -2.60 14.25 11.02
N ARG A 28 -3.33 14.57 12.08
CA ARG A 28 -3.47 13.71 13.27
C ARG A 28 -4.43 12.54 13.07
N THR A 29 -5.40 12.67 12.19
CA THR A 29 -6.33 11.59 11.85
C THR A 29 -5.73 10.72 10.74
N PRO A 30 -5.78 9.38 10.89
CA PRO A 30 -5.30 8.48 9.85
C PRO A 30 -6.13 8.66 8.56
N LEU A 31 -5.47 8.47 7.41
CA LEU A 31 -6.13 8.31 6.13
C LEU A 31 -6.65 6.90 5.93
N VAL A 32 -5.83 5.90 6.28
CA VAL A 32 -6.19 4.48 6.15
C VAL A 32 -5.90 3.79 7.46
N THR A 33 -6.89 3.11 7.99
CA THR A 33 -6.75 2.14 9.08
C THR A 33 -6.73 0.71 8.51
N PRO A 34 -6.25 -0.29 9.26
CA PRO A 34 -6.30 -1.67 8.80
C PRO A 34 -7.69 -2.07 8.31
N PRO A 35 -7.82 -2.64 7.09
CA PRO A 35 -9.09 -3.16 6.60
C PRO A 35 -9.58 -4.38 7.41
N PRO A 36 -10.85 -4.78 7.26
CA PRO A 36 -11.39 -5.97 7.94
C PRO A 36 -10.52 -7.22 7.73
N GLY A 37 -10.30 -7.99 8.80
CA GLY A 37 -9.46 -9.20 8.77
C GLY A 37 -7.95 -8.93 8.91
N THR A 38 -7.53 -7.67 9.01
CA THR A 38 -6.12 -7.26 9.12
C THR A 38 -5.86 -6.48 10.42
N SER A 39 -4.61 -6.43 10.88
CA SER A 39 -4.24 -5.77 12.15
C SER A 39 -3.33 -4.56 11.99
N GLN A 40 -2.57 -4.49 10.90
CA GLN A 40 -1.49 -3.50 10.74
C GLN A 40 -1.32 -3.13 9.28
N VAL A 41 -1.18 -1.83 8.98
CA VAL A 41 -0.87 -1.36 7.61
C VAL A 41 0.40 -0.53 7.57
N ALA A 42 1.16 -0.64 6.48
CA ALA A 42 2.35 0.16 6.25
C ALA A 42 2.73 0.29 4.77
N GLN A 43 3.71 1.16 4.49
CA GLN A 43 4.29 1.38 3.17
C GLN A 43 3.23 1.64 2.09
N ALA A 44 2.42 2.68 2.29
CA ALA A 44 1.46 3.11 1.28
C ALA A 44 2.16 3.79 0.10
N TRP A 45 1.70 3.45 -1.10
CA TRP A 45 2.12 4.01 -2.37
C TRP A 45 0.93 4.69 -3.04
N TYR A 46 1.10 5.94 -3.44
CA TYR A 46 0.07 6.68 -4.17
C TYR A 46 0.15 6.37 -5.66
N PHE A 47 -0.98 6.01 -6.26
CA PHE A 47 -1.10 5.66 -7.66
C PHE A 47 -2.29 6.39 -8.31
N PRO A 48 -2.04 7.50 -9.02
CA PRO A 48 -3.05 8.12 -9.87
C PRO A 48 -3.21 7.31 -11.15
N TRP A 49 -4.43 6.88 -11.46
CA TRP A 49 -4.70 6.06 -12.63
C TRP A 49 -6.08 6.35 -13.21
N GLN A 50 -6.12 6.64 -14.52
CA GLN A 50 -7.35 6.90 -15.29
C GLN A 50 -8.34 7.89 -14.62
N GLY A 51 -7.81 8.97 -14.05
CA GLY A 51 -8.63 10.01 -13.41
C GLY A 51 -9.08 9.69 -11.99
N LYS A 52 -8.64 8.56 -11.43
CA LYS A 52 -8.86 8.16 -10.03
C LYS A 52 -7.56 8.15 -9.24
N HIS A 53 -7.71 8.14 -7.92
CA HIS A 53 -6.61 8.20 -6.96
C HIS A 53 -6.63 6.96 -6.09
N TYR A 54 -5.53 6.19 -6.08
CA TYR A 54 -5.44 4.96 -5.32
C TYR A 54 -4.29 5.01 -4.32
N LEU A 55 -4.48 4.32 -3.20
CA LEU A 55 -3.43 3.95 -2.28
C LEU A 55 -3.27 2.45 -2.26
N ILE A 56 -2.06 1.97 -2.56
CA ILE A 56 -1.68 0.56 -2.44
C ILE A 56 -0.77 0.44 -1.23
N TYR A 57 -1.07 -0.46 -0.32
CA TYR A 57 -0.32 -0.64 0.94
C TYR A 57 -0.32 -2.11 1.31
N HIS A 58 0.62 -2.55 2.14
CA HIS A 58 0.51 -3.90 2.70
C HIS A 58 -0.28 -3.87 4.01
N ALA A 59 -1.06 -4.92 4.21
CA ALA A 59 -1.78 -5.16 5.44
C ALA A 59 -1.43 -6.55 5.98
N HIS A 60 -1.14 -6.64 7.27
CA HIS A 60 -0.88 -7.91 7.95
C HIS A 60 -2.20 -8.57 8.37
N GLU A 61 -2.33 -9.87 8.18
CA GLU A 61 -3.50 -10.61 8.65
C GLU A 61 -3.61 -10.54 10.18
N ALA A 62 -4.84 -10.32 10.68
CA ALA A 62 -5.07 -10.21 12.11
C ALA A 62 -4.81 -11.53 12.85
N ALA A 63 -5.05 -12.67 12.19
CA ALA A 63 -4.84 -13.98 12.78
C ALA A 63 -3.36 -14.32 12.96
N ASN A 64 -2.50 -13.84 12.07
CA ASN A 64 -1.06 -14.06 12.14
C ASN A 64 -0.31 -13.01 11.28
N GLU A 65 0.37 -12.07 11.94
CA GLU A 65 1.08 -10.98 11.26
C GLU A 65 2.31 -11.42 10.45
N THR A 66 2.64 -12.71 10.43
CA THR A 66 3.59 -13.27 9.45
C THR A 66 3.06 -13.12 8.03
N TYR A 67 1.73 -13.18 7.85
CA TYR A 67 1.08 -13.07 6.57
C TYR A 67 0.71 -11.63 6.24
N ALA A 68 1.02 -11.20 5.02
CA ALA A 68 0.68 -9.86 4.56
C ALA A 68 0.49 -9.81 3.06
N SER A 69 -0.66 -9.28 2.62
CA SER A 69 -0.98 -9.04 1.22
C SER A 69 -0.96 -7.54 0.92
N LEU A 70 -0.91 -7.18 -0.36
CA LEU A 70 -1.18 -5.81 -0.78
C LEU A 70 -2.68 -5.57 -0.87
N HIS A 71 -3.14 -4.48 -0.29
CA HIS A 71 -4.51 -3.99 -0.34
C HIS A 71 -4.55 -2.66 -1.09
N VAL A 72 -5.72 -2.33 -1.63
CA VAL A 72 -5.96 -1.05 -2.30
C VAL A 72 -7.16 -0.32 -1.71
N SER A 73 -7.04 0.99 -1.62
CA SER A 73 -8.15 1.90 -1.35
C SER A 73 -8.21 2.99 -2.42
N GLU A 74 -9.41 3.37 -2.86
CA GLU A 74 -9.63 4.61 -3.59
C GLU A 74 -9.67 5.77 -2.59
N VAL A 75 -9.10 6.91 -2.96
CA VAL A 75 -9.15 8.15 -2.17
C VAL A 75 -9.68 9.28 -3.03
N ASP A 76 -10.27 10.30 -2.42
CA ASP A 76 -10.57 11.53 -3.15
C ASP A 76 -9.29 12.36 -3.39
N ALA A 77 -9.36 13.32 -4.31
CA ALA A 77 -8.22 14.17 -4.67
C ALA A 77 -7.70 15.03 -3.50
N ALA A 78 -8.56 15.29 -2.50
CA ALA A 78 -8.19 16.02 -1.29
C ALA A 78 -7.63 15.11 -0.19
N PHE A 79 -7.66 13.79 -0.40
CA PHE A 79 -7.37 12.76 0.59
C PHE A 79 -8.21 12.88 1.87
N GLU A 80 -9.46 13.34 1.78
CA GLU A 80 -10.37 13.45 2.93
C GLU A 80 -11.17 12.17 3.16
N ARG A 81 -11.37 11.38 2.10
CA ARG A 81 -12.08 10.10 2.16
C ARG A 81 -11.22 8.99 1.56
N SER A 82 -11.35 7.80 2.15
CA SER A 82 -10.77 6.55 1.63
C SER A 82 -11.83 5.45 1.64
N GLU A 83 -11.93 4.70 0.55
CA GLU A 83 -12.77 3.53 0.42
C GLU A 83 -11.91 2.31 0.13
N HIS A 84 -12.00 1.28 0.98
CA HIS A 84 -11.27 0.04 0.75
C HIS A 84 -11.91 -0.78 -0.37
N LEU A 85 -11.15 -1.08 -1.43
CA LEU A 85 -11.65 -1.86 -2.57
C LEU A 85 -11.33 -3.36 -2.49
N GLY A 86 -10.42 -3.77 -1.60
CA GLY A 86 -10.06 -5.17 -1.37
C GLY A 86 -8.56 -5.47 -1.52
N VAL A 87 -8.26 -6.77 -1.58
CA VAL A 87 -6.89 -7.27 -1.84
C VAL A 87 -6.50 -6.91 -3.26
N PHE A 88 -5.37 -6.21 -3.40
CA PHE A 88 -4.79 -5.83 -4.69
C PHE A 88 -3.88 -6.92 -5.24
N TYR A 89 -3.04 -7.50 -4.38
CA TYR A 89 -2.08 -8.52 -4.77
C TYR A 89 -1.82 -9.45 -3.57
N ASP A 90 -2.31 -10.67 -3.70
CA ASP A 90 -2.30 -11.66 -2.62
C ASP A 90 -0.88 -12.16 -2.33
N HIS A 91 -0.56 -12.44 -1.07
CA HIS A 91 0.77 -12.92 -0.69
C HIS A 91 1.13 -14.25 -1.36
N THR A 92 0.16 -15.09 -1.73
CA THR A 92 0.41 -16.36 -2.41
C THR A 92 0.66 -16.22 -3.92
N SER A 93 0.60 -15.01 -4.49
CA SER A 93 0.67 -14.82 -5.95
C SER A 93 1.97 -15.30 -6.60
N VAL A 94 3.07 -15.35 -5.84
CA VAL A 94 4.37 -15.84 -6.34
C VAL A 94 4.57 -17.33 -6.06
N SER A 95 4.01 -17.83 -4.95
CA SER A 95 4.05 -19.24 -4.54
C SER A 95 3.03 -19.47 -3.41
N PRO A 96 2.37 -20.64 -3.32
CA PRO A 96 1.47 -20.97 -2.21
C PRO A 96 2.11 -20.82 -0.82
N ASP A 97 3.41 -21.05 -0.71
CA ASP A 97 4.15 -20.98 0.55
C ASP A 97 4.74 -19.59 0.84
N ASN A 98 4.58 -18.63 -0.08
CA ASN A 98 5.09 -17.29 0.15
C ASN A 98 4.27 -16.63 1.26
N VAL A 99 4.91 -16.25 2.36
CA VAL A 99 4.18 -15.75 3.53
C VAL A 99 3.80 -14.27 3.41
N ALA A 100 4.54 -13.45 2.66
CA ALA A 100 4.28 -12.02 2.65
C ALA A 100 4.58 -11.39 1.30
N GLN A 101 3.79 -10.37 0.96
CA GLN A 101 3.93 -9.50 -0.17
C GLN A 101 3.71 -8.06 0.28
N MET A 102 4.79 -7.28 0.30
CA MET A 102 4.86 -6.02 1.03
C MET A 102 5.60 -4.94 0.25
N SER A 103 5.66 -3.74 0.82
CA SER A 103 6.47 -2.62 0.33
C SER A 103 6.31 -2.33 -1.17
N PRO A 104 5.08 -2.04 -1.62
CA PRO A 104 4.83 -1.77 -3.04
C PRO A 104 5.61 -0.54 -3.50
N CYS A 105 6.20 -0.63 -4.69
CA CYS A 105 6.81 0.47 -5.42
C CYS A 105 6.35 0.42 -6.86
N LEU A 106 5.50 1.37 -7.26
CA LEU A 106 4.93 1.41 -8.60
C LEU A 106 5.65 2.44 -9.47
N VAL A 107 6.07 2.00 -10.65
CA VAL A 107 6.73 2.82 -11.67
C VAL A 107 6.04 2.60 -13.00
N THR A 108 5.90 3.66 -13.80
CA THR A 108 5.31 3.58 -15.14
C THR A 108 6.36 3.81 -16.22
N LYS A 109 6.39 2.95 -17.25
CA LYS A 109 7.16 3.18 -18.49
C LYS A 109 6.17 3.29 -19.65
N GLY A 110 5.95 4.51 -20.14
CA GLY A 110 4.84 4.78 -21.05
C GLY A 110 3.50 4.51 -20.37
N SER A 111 2.61 3.77 -21.02
CA SER A 111 1.33 3.34 -20.43
C SER A 111 1.42 2.08 -19.55
N GLN A 112 2.58 1.42 -19.51
CA GLN A 112 2.76 0.16 -18.81
C GLN A 112 3.16 0.39 -17.34
N PRO A 113 2.36 -0.07 -16.36
CA PRO A 113 2.74 -0.05 -14.96
C PRO A 113 3.58 -1.29 -14.58
N TYR A 114 4.57 -1.04 -13.75
CA TYR A 114 5.45 -2.02 -13.11
C TYR A 114 5.28 -1.86 -11.61
N ILE A 115 5.12 -2.97 -10.89
CA ILE A 115 5.12 -2.96 -9.43
C ILE A 115 6.25 -3.86 -8.92
N PHE A 116 7.13 -3.26 -8.12
CA PHE A 116 8.13 -3.97 -7.34
C PHE A 116 7.57 -4.20 -5.93
N THR A 117 7.77 -5.39 -5.39
CA THR A 117 7.31 -5.77 -4.04
C THR A 117 8.40 -6.54 -3.31
N ASN A 118 8.37 -6.49 -1.99
CA ASN A 118 9.13 -7.41 -1.15
C ASN A 118 8.30 -8.67 -0.94
N ILE A 119 8.87 -9.84 -1.25
CA ILE A 119 8.25 -11.14 -0.99
C ILE A 119 9.05 -11.95 0.02
N GLY A 120 8.35 -12.78 0.78
CA GLY A 120 8.94 -13.72 1.74
C GLY A 120 9.05 -13.18 3.17
N PRO A 121 9.62 -13.97 4.09
CA PRO A 121 9.62 -13.68 5.51
C PRO A 121 10.41 -12.41 5.85
N ARG A 122 9.96 -11.70 6.89
CA ARG A 122 10.62 -10.47 7.38
C ARG A 122 12.12 -10.71 7.62
N LEU A 123 12.95 -9.75 7.20
CA LEU A 123 14.43 -9.80 7.24
C LEU A 123 15.09 -10.86 6.32
N ASN A 124 14.33 -11.62 5.55
CA ASN A 124 14.84 -12.55 4.53
C ASN A 124 14.01 -12.45 3.24
N GLN A 125 13.78 -11.21 2.82
CA GLN A 125 12.90 -10.86 1.70
C GLN A 125 13.67 -10.82 0.39
N LYS A 126 12.96 -11.08 -0.71
CA LYS A 126 13.44 -10.84 -2.08
C LYS A 126 12.59 -9.75 -2.73
N ILE A 127 13.12 -9.11 -3.78
CA ILE A 127 12.35 -8.16 -4.59
C ILE A 127 11.72 -8.94 -5.76
N ALA A 128 10.40 -8.88 -5.88
CA ALA A 128 9.65 -9.39 -7.02
C ALA A 128 9.20 -8.25 -7.94
N LEU A 129 8.89 -8.60 -9.19
CA LEU A 129 8.33 -7.68 -10.18
C LEU A 129 7.05 -8.29 -10.74
N ALA A 130 5.99 -7.49 -10.79
CA ALA A 130 4.83 -7.76 -11.63
C ALA A 130 4.64 -6.63 -12.66
N VAL A 131 4.20 -7.02 -13.84
CA VAL A 131 3.98 -6.14 -14.98
C VAL A 131 2.54 -6.36 -15.42
N ALA A 132 1.73 -5.30 -15.48
CA ALA A 132 0.34 -5.43 -15.92
C ALA A 132 0.24 -5.10 -17.41
N ASP A 133 -0.13 -6.08 -18.23
CA ASP A 133 -0.43 -5.85 -19.64
C ASP A 133 -1.77 -5.14 -19.76
N ILE A 134 -1.70 -3.82 -19.94
CA ILE A 134 -2.89 -2.98 -20.09
C ILE A 134 -3.11 -2.76 -21.58
N PRO A 135 -4.22 -3.26 -22.16
CA PRO A 135 -4.56 -2.99 -23.55
C PRO A 135 -4.59 -1.47 -23.80
N PRO A 136 -4.18 -0.99 -24.99
CA PRO A 136 -4.37 0.40 -25.35
C PRO A 136 -5.85 0.79 -25.22
N LYS A 137 -6.10 2.02 -24.77
CA LYS A 137 -7.45 2.62 -24.82
C LYS A 137 -7.87 2.87 -26.27
#